data_AF-A0AAE0FEE0-F1
#
_entry.id   AF-A0AAE0FEE0-F1
#
_cell.length_a   1.000
_cell.length_b   1.000
_cell.length_c   1.000
_cell.angle_alpha   90.00
_cell.angle_beta   90.00
_cell.angle_gamma   90.00
#
_symmetry.space_group_name_H-M   'P 1'
#
loop_
_entity.id
_entity.type
_entity.pdbx_description
1 polymer ?
#
loop_
_entity_poly.entity_id
_entity_poly.type
_entity_poly.pdbx_seq_one_letter_code
_entity_poly.pdbx_strand_id
1 'polypeptide(L)'
;MALAQLAYNGPYPDGHPGNCMDVAAANGLEVMRNAVQNFPKFVPMQFFMLELLENMALDANLRSRIASQGCIELIVTSMQTHSANVDLQIGSCQVLEKIIKDSDVNEMKLSSCAGIEAAVMAMRLHVNSAEMQRSGARLLSLVAGNPGNDMKLITIGGVDAMLKALTSFLTHSMLQFHCLEVLGIILERGHNTVKVYEGGGATLAIKAMTEHSARPEVNETACRLLQRLLSTVSILDAVSGIIAAGGLQAVLNALHNHASDSRTQVYALWCTALLCQNSKENRAVALQPEMQKGLGGTMRSDALAMTTTAMTTFKDEVLVQLYGSWVIQSLSVGNEASPPYQTPLGSLWQESLSCGWEEGWKSARRQSGLA
;
A
#
# COMPACT_ATOMS: atom_id res chain seq x y z
N MET A 1 4.02 -38.32 -4.72
CA MET A 1 5.38 -38.32 -5.32
C MET A 1 5.33 -38.11 -6.83
N ALA A 2 4.63 -38.94 -7.62
CA ALA A 2 4.57 -38.78 -9.08
C ALA A 2 3.96 -37.45 -9.57
N LEU A 3 2.95 -36.89 -8.88
CA LEU A 3 2.34 -35.60 -9.25
C LEU A 3 3.23 -34.39 -8.89
N ALA A 4 4.00 -34.47 -7.80
CA ALA A 4 4.98 -33.44 -7.47
C ALA A 4 6.16 -33.48 -8.45
N GLN A 5 6.56 -34.67 -8.93
CA GLN A 5 7.56 -34.82 -10.00
C GLN A 5 7.08 -34.34 -11.38
N LEU A 6 5.77 -34.31 -11.65
CA LEU A 6 5.24 -33.68 -12.87
C LEU A 6 5.34 -32.14 -12.82
N ALA A 7 5.28 -31.55 -11.62
CA ALA A 7 5.58 -30.13 -11.42
C ALA A 7 7.10 -29.85 -11.33
N TYR A 8 7.88 -30.84 -10.88
CA TYR A 8 9.31 -30.72 -10.60
C TYR A 8 10.16 -31.42 -11.67
N ASN A 9 10.36 -30.76 -12.81
CA ASN A 9 11.39 -31.12 -13.79
C ASN A 9 12.36 -29.95 -13.99
N GLY A 10 13.25 -29.74 -13.02
CA GLY A 10 14.51 -29.01 -13.18
C GLY A 10 14.44 -27.51 -13.48
N PRO A 11 15.60 -26.81 -13.45
CA PRO A 11 15.67 -25.35 -13.48
C PRO A 11 15.49 -24.85 -14.91
N TYR A 12 14.26 -24.78 -15.38
CA TYR A 12 13.93 -24.03 -16.58
C TYR A 12 13.41 -22.64 -16.19
N PRO A 13 14.01 -21.54 -16.71
CA PRO A 13 13.61 -20.16 -16.37
C PRO A 13 12.17 -19.82 -16.81
N ASP A 14 11.55 -20.67 -17.63
CA ASP A 14 10.22 -20.48 -18.18
C ASP A 14 9.34 -21.67 -17.78
N GLY A 15 8.49 -21.48 -16.78
CA GLY A 15 7.46 -22.46 -16.42
C GLY A 15 6.53 -22.65 -17.61
N HIS A 16 6.55 -23.83 -18.25
CA HIS A 16 5.68 -24.14 -19.37
C HIS A 16 4.21 -24.11 -18.92
N PRO A 17 3.37 -23.20 -19.46
CA PRO A 17 1.96 -23.07 -19.07
C PRO A 17 1.14 -24.36 -19.28
N GLY A 18 1.58 -25.23 -20.20
CA GLY A 18 0.91 -26.50 -20.51
C GLY A 18 0.82 -27.46 -19.34
N ASN A 19 1.88 -27.57 -18.52
CA ASN A 19 1.93 -28.57 -17.45
C ASN A 19 0.94 -28.26 -16.31
N CYS A 20 0.65 -26.99 -16.04
CA CYS A 20 -0.30 -26.59 -15.01
C CYS A 20 -1.74 -26.95 -15.38
N MET A 21 -2.10 -26.82 -16.66
CA MET A 21 -3.40 -27.23 -17.18
C MET A 21 -3.58 -28.74 -17.14
N ASP A 22 -2.53 -29.51 -17.48
CA ASP A 22 -2.56 -30.98 -17.40
C ASP A 22 -2.66 -31.48 -15.95
N VAL A 23 -1.91 -30.89 -15.02
CA VAL A 23 -2.03 -31.20 -13.59
C VAL A 23 -3.42 -30.88 -13.07
N ALA A 24 -4.00 -29.76 -13.50
CA ALA A 24 -5.37 -29.42 -13.18
C ALA A 24 -6.33 -30.47 -13.77
N ALA A 25 -6.20 -30.83 -15.05
CA ALA A 25 -7.02 -31.84 -15.72
C ALA A 25 -6.94 -33.22 -15.04
N ALA A 26 -5.79 -33.58 -14.47
CA ALA A 26 -5.56 -34.84 -13.77
C ALA A 26 -6.02 -34.85 -12.29
N ASN A 27 -6.85 -33.89 -11.85
CA ASN A 27 -7.28 -33.73 -10.45
C ASN A 27 -6.13 -33.56 -9.45
N GLY A 28 -4.99 -32.98 -9.88
CA GLY A 28 -3.80 -32.81 -9.03
C GLY A 28 -4.06 -31.99 -7.76
N LEU A 29 -4.91 -30.97 -7.84
CA LEU A 29 -5.32 -30.14 -6.70
C LEU A 29 -6.09 -30.93 -5.63
N GLU A 30 -7.01 -31.81 -6.04
CA GLU A 30 -7.75 -32.69 -5.12
C GLU A 30 -6.81 -33.69 -4.43
N VAL A 31 -5.91 -34.31 -5.19
CA VAL A 31 -4.92 -35.24 -4.64
C VAL A 31 -3.99 -34.54 -3.65
N MET A 32 -3.51 -33.34 -3.99
CA MET A 32 -2.67 -32.53 -3.08
C MET A 32 -3.42 -32.16 -1.81
N ARG A 33 -4.68 -31.71 -1.93
CA ARG A 33 -5.53 -31.37 -0.78
C ARG A 33 -5.71 -32.57 0.15
N ASN A 34 -6.03 -33.75 -0.40
CA ASN A 34 -6.20 -34.97 0.39
C ASN A 34 -4.89 -35.35 1.09
N ALA A 35 -3.74 -35.19 0.42
CA ALA A 35 -2.43 -35.45 1.02
C ALA A 35 -2.13 -34.50 2.19
N VAL A 36 -2.37 -33.20 2.02
CA VAL A 36 -2.20 -32.19 3.07
C VAL A 36 -3.13 -32.46 4.27
N GLN A 37 -4.38 -32.84 4.01
CA GLN A 37 -5.35 -33.18 5.06
C GLN A 37 -4.99 -34.46 5.83
N ASN A 38 -4.38 -35.44 5.16
CA ASN A 38 -3.90 -36.67 5.80
C ASN A 38 -2.59 -36.46 6.58
N PHE A 39 -1.76 -35.48 6.17
CA PHE A 39 -0.48 -35.18 6.78
C PHE A 39 -0.37 -33.71 7.21
N PRO A 40 -1.30 -33.19 8.04
CA PRO A 40 -1.39 -31.76 8.33
C PRO A 40 -0.18 -31.24 9.10
N LYS A 41 0.50 -32.11 9.88
CA LYS A 41 1.71 -31.76 10.66
C LYS A 41 3.01 -31.98 9.90
N PHE A 42 2.98 -32.56 8.69
CA PHE A 42 4.20 -32.83 7.93
C PHE A 42 4.56 -31.62 7.06
N VAL A 43 5.51 -30.81 7.55
CA VAL A 43 5.92 -29.54 6.93
C VAL A 43 6.28 -29.66 5.45
N PRO A 44 7.07 -30.66 4.99
CA PRO A 44 7.38 -30.79 3.56
C PRO A 44 6.14 -30.93 2.66
N MET A 45 5.05 -31.55 3.15
CA MET A 45 3.80 -31.65 2.40
C MET A 45 3.18 -30.27 2.15
N GLN A 46 3.29 -29.38 3.13
CA GLN A 46 2.76 -28.02 3.04
C GLN A 46 3.56 -27.21 2.02
N PHE A 47 4.88 -27.37 1.97
CA PHE A 47 5.71 -26.72 0.95
C PHE A 47 5.41 -27.22 -0.46
N PHE A 48 5.26 -28.54 -0.67
CA PHE A 48 4.86 -29.06 -1.98
C PHE A 48 3.50 -28.55 -2.44
N MET A 49 2.56 -28.37 -1.49
CA MET A 49 1.28 -27.72 -1.78
C MET A 49 1.50 -26.26 -2.22
N LEU A 50 2.25 -25.47 -1.45
CA LEU A 50 2.48 -24.06 -1.78
C LEU A 50 3.17 -23.90 -3.14
N GLU A 51 4.20 -24.68 -3.43
CA GLU A 51 4.93 -24.64 -4.71
C GLU A 51 4.03 -24.98 -5.90
N LEU A 52 3.18 -26.00 -5.77
CA LEU A 52 2.20 -26.35 -6.80
C LEU A 52 1.22 -25.19 -7.03
N LEU A 53 0.65 -24.65 -5.95
CA LEU A 53 -0.34 -23.57 -6.04
C LEU A 53 0.29 -22.28 -6.58
N GLU A 54 1.54 -22.01 -6.23
CA GLU A 54 2.30 -20.88 -6.74
C GLU A 54 2.43 -20.93 -8.26
N ASN A 55 2.89 -22.06 -8.79
CA ASN A 55 3.06 -22.27 -10.23
C ASN A 55 1.73 -22.19 -10.98
N MET A 56 0.67 -22.80 -10.43
CA MET A 56 -0.66 -22.74 -11.05
C MET A 56 -1.27 -21.33 -10.99
N ALA A 57 -1.04 -20.56 -9.92
CA ALA A 57 -1.59 -19.22 -9.76
C ALA A 57 -0.95 -18.17 -10.70
N LEU A 58 0.17 -18.50 -11.36
CA LEU A 58 0.74 -17.67 -12.43
C LEU A 58 -0.23 -17.54 -13.60
N ASP A 59 -0.99 -18.59 -13.91
CA ASP A 59 -2.07 -18.54 -14.90
C ASP A 59 -3.35 -17.98 -14.26
N ALA A 60 -3.77 -16.80 -14.72
CA ALA A 60 -4.99 -16.14 -14.25
C ALA A 60 -6.25 -17.00 -14.41
N ASN A 61 -6.30 -17.87 -15.41
CA ASN A 61 -7.45 -18.76 -15.65
C ASN A 61 -7.55 -19.85 -14.57
N LEU A 62 -6.43 -20.26 -13.98
CA LEU A 62 -6.38 -21.30 -12.96
C LEU A 62 -6.67 -20.78 -11.54
N ARG A 63 -6.54 -19.47 -11.29
CA ARG A 63 -6.81 -18.87 -9.96
C ARG A 63 -8.23 -19.13 -9.46
N SER A 64 -9.22 -19.05 -10.35
CA SER A 64 -10.62 -19.36 -10.01
C SER A 64 -10.82 -20.83 -9.64
N ARG A 65 -10.11 -21.73 -10.33
CA ARG A 65 -10.12 -23.18 -10.10
C ARG A 65 -9.43 -23.55 -8.79
N ILE A 66 -8.29 -22.94 -8.49
CA ILE A 66 -7.61 -23.10 -7.19
C ILE A 66 -8.57 -22.74 -6.05
N ALA A 67 -9.22 -21.58 -6.14
CA ALA A 67 -10.15 -21.13 -5.12
C ALA A 67 -11.44 -21.97 -5.04
N SER A 68 -11.97 -22.49 -6.15
CA SER A 68 -13.17 -23.34 -6.15
C SER A 68 -12.92 -24.72 -5.53
N GLN A 69 -11.66 -25.17 -5.48
CA GLN A 69 -11.29 -26.45 -4.86
C GLN A 69 -10.91 -26.35 -3.38
N GLY A 70 -11.13 -25.19 -2.75
CA GLY A 70 -10.90 -25.02 -1.31
C GLY A 70 -9.44 -24.86 -0.91
N CYS A 71 -8.56 -24.50 -1.86
CA CYS A 71 -7.13 -24.37 -1.60
C CYS A 71 -6.78 -23.13 -0.75
N ILE A 72 -7.61 -22.07 -0.78
CA ILE A 72 -7.40 -20.89 0.07
C ILE A 72 -7.57 -21.28 1.55
N GLU A 73 -8.64 -22.00 1.86
CA GLU A 73 -8.95 -22.54 3.18
C GLU A 73 -7.88 -23.51 3.66
N LEU A 74 -7.36 -24.33 2.74
CA LEU A 74 -6.26 -25.25 3.01
C LEU A 74 -4.96 -24.52 3.39
N ILE A 75 -4.60 -23.46 2.64
CA ILE A 75 -3.43 -22.63 2.97
C ILE A 75 -3.62 -21.96 4.34
N VAL A 76 -4.78 -21.36 4.61
CA VAL A 76 -5.02 -20.71 5.91
C VAL A 76 -4.96 -21.71 7.07
N THR A 77 -5.50 -22.92 6.89
CA THR A 77 -5.37 -24.01 7.89
C THR A 77 -3.91 -24.40 8.11
N SER A 78 -3.10 -24.43 7.03
CA SER A 78 -1.67 -24.69 7.10
C SER A 78 -0.92 -23.60 7.87
N MET A 79 -1.22 -22.33 7.59
CA MET A 79 -0.68 -21.18 8.32
C MET A 79 -0.99 -21.26 9.82
N GLN A 80 -2.22 -21.63 10.19
CA GLN A 80 -2.63 -21.78 11.58
C GLN A 80 -1.92 -22.96 12.28
N THR A 81 -1.78 -24.10 11.58
CA THR A 81 -1.14 -25.31 12.10
C THR A 81 0.36 -25.11 12.34
N HIS A 82 1.01 -24.36 11.45
CA HIS A 82 2.47 -24.16 11.43
C HIS A 82 2.84 -22.69 11.66
N SER A 83 2.17 -22.04 12.60
CA SER A 83 2.37 -20.62 12.90
C SER A 83 3.85 -20.28 13.20
N ALA A 84 4.58 -21.18 13.86
CA ALA A 84 5.99 -20.99 14.20
C ALA A 84 6.97 -21.10 13.00
N ASN A 85 6.56 -21.64 11.85
CA ASN A 85 7.43 -21.79 10.68
C ASN A 85 7.35 -20.54 9.79
N VAL A 86 8.33 -19.65 9.89
CA VAL A 86 8.33 -18.37 9.17
C VAL A 86 8.33 -18.53 7.65
N ASP A 87 9.07 -19.50 7.11
CA ASP A 87 9.16 -19.72 5.65
C ASP A 87 7.81 -20.18 5.08
N LEU A 88 7.09 -21.02 5.83
CA LEU A 88 5.73 -21.41 5.44
C LEU A 88 4.76 -20.22 5.50
N GLN A 89 4.86 -19.36 6.51
CA GLN A 89 4.01 -18.16 6.59
C GLN A 89 4.28 -17.22 5.41
N ILE A 90 5.56 -17.00 5.07
CA ILE A 90 5.98 -16.19 3.92
C ILE A 90 5.40 -16.77 2.62
N GLY A 91 5.67 -18.05 2.34
CA GLY A 91 5.20 -18.72 1.13
C GLY A 91 3.67 -18.73 1.03
N SER A 92 2.99 -18.92 2.17
CA SER A 92 1.51 -18.86 2.22
C SER A 92 0.98 -17.49 1.84
N CYS A 93 1.53 -16.40 2.40
CA CYS A 93 1.11 -15.05 2.03
C CYS A 93 1.37 -14.74 0.54
N GLN A 94 2.51 -15.17 0.00
CA GLN A 94 2.88 -14.98 -1.41
C GLN A 94 1.94 -15.74 -2.36
N VAL A 95 1.59 -16.99 -2.03
CA VAL A 95 0.65 -17.79 -2.82
C VAL A 95 -0.76 -17.22 -2.74
N LEU A 96 -1.23 -16.85 -1.55
CA LEU A 96 -2.55 -16.26 -1.36
C LEU A 96 -2.71 -14.97 -2.15
N GLU A 97 -1.69 -14.12 -2.13
CA GLU A 97 -1.65 -12.91 -2.94
C GLU A 97 -1.84 -13.24 -4.43
N LYS A 98 -1.08 -14.20 -4.97
CA LYS A 98 -1.17 -14.57 -6.40
C LYS A 98 -2.57 -15.09 -6.75
N ILE A 99 -3.20 -15.83 -5.84
CA ILE A 99 -4.55 -16.39 -6.04
C ILE A 99 -5.61 -15.29 -6.05
N ILE A 100 -5.54 -14.30 -5.16
CA ILE A 100 -6.57 -13.25 -5.06
C ILE A 100 -6.37 -12.11 -6.05
N LYS A 101 -5.16 -11.98 -6.62
CA LYS A 101 -4.83 -10.89 -7.55
C LYS A 101 -5.85 -10.83 -8.70
N ASP A 102 -6.45 -9.65 -8.85
CA ASP A 102 -7.46 -9.30 -9.85
C ASP A 102 -8.77 -10.12 -9.74
N SER A 103 -9.09 -10.69 -8.58
CA SER A 103 -10.28 -11.52 -8.38
C SER A 103 -11.02 -11.20 -7.06
N ASP A 104 -12.09 -10.40 -7.18
CA ASP A 104 -12.97 -10.04 -6.05
C ASP A 104 -13.59 -11.28 -5.38
N VAL A 105 -13.90 -12.32 -6.16
CA VAL A 105 -14.44 -13.59 -5.64
C VAL A 105 -13.43 -14.31 -4.76
N ASN A 106 -12.16 -14.35 -5.18
CA ASN A 106 -11.09 -14.99 -4.41
C ASN A 106 -10.71 -14.16 -3.17
N GLU A 107 -10.71 -12.83 -3.29
CA GLU A 107 -10.55 -11.90 -2.16
C GLU A 107 -11.63 -12.12 -1.09
N MET A 108 -12.89 -12.23 -1.50
CA MET A 108 -14.01 -12.49 -0.59
C MET A 108 -13.89 -13.88 0.08
N LYS A 109 -13.41 -14.90 -0.65
CA LYS A 109 -13.13 -16.21 -0.07
C LYS A 109 -12.05 -16.16 1.00
N LEU A 110 -10.91 -15.52 0.70
CA LEU A 110 -9.83 -15.31 1.69
C LEU A 110 -10.34 -14.64 2.96
N SER A 111 -11.20 -13.63 2.78
CA SER A 111 -11.80 -12.88 3.87
C SER A 111 -12.78 -13.73 4.69
N SER A 112 -13.51 -14.66 4.06
CA SER A 112 -14.45 -15.55 4.73
C SER A 112 -13.77 -16.68 5.52
N CYS A 113 -12.56 -17.08 5.16
CA CYS A 113 -11.83 -18.18 5.78
C CYS A 113 -10.74 -17.74 6.76
N ALA A 114 -10.87 -16.55 7.35
CA ALA A 114 -9.92 -15.98 8.31
C ALA A 114 -8.48 -15.74 7.77
N GLY A 115 -8.33 -15.51 6.46
CA GLY A 115 -7.03 -15.29 5.84
C GLY A 115 -6.37 -13.96 6.20
N ILE A 116 -7.16 -12.90 6.43
CA ILE A 116 -6.67 -11.60 6.89
C ILE A 116 -6.10 -11.75 8.31
N GLU A 117 -6.81 -12.48 9.16
CA GLU A 117 -6.45 -12.81 10.52
C GLU A 117 -5.16 -13.63 10.58
N ALA A 118 -5.03 -14.63 9.70
CA ALA A 118 -3.80 -15.42 9.58
C ALA A 118 -2.59 -14.57 9.16
N ALA A 119 -2.75 -13.67 8.19
CA ALA A 119 -1.68 -12.78 7.75
C ALA A 119 -1.21 -11.81 8.86
N VAL A 120 -2.14 -11.16 9.56
CA VAL A 120 -1.80 -10.27 10.69
C VAL A 120 -1.15 -11.05 11.83
N MET A 121 -1.64 -12.25 12.14
CA MET A 121 -1.04 -13.09 13.17
C MET A 121 0.39 -13.50 12.82
N ALA A 122 0.64 -13.87 11.57
CA ALA A 122 1.97 -14.21 11.08
C ALA A 122 2.93 -13.02 11.17
N MET A 123 2.50 -11.82 10.78
CA MET A 123 3.28 -10.59 10.95
C MET A 123 3.60 -10.31 12.43
N ARG A 124 2.66 -10.56 13.34
CA ARG A 124 2.89 -10.35 14.78
C ARG A 124 3.89 -11.34 15.37
N LEU A 125 3.75 -12.62 15.01
CA LEU A 125 4.60 -13.68 15.52
C LEU A 125 6.04 -13.55 15.01
N HIS A 126 6.20 -13.15 13.75
CA HIS A 126 7.49 -13.03 13.07
C HIS A 126 7.89 -11.57 12.88
N VAL A 127 7.80 -10.78 13.95
CA VAL A 127 8.04 -9.33 13.93
C VAL A 127 9.45 -8.95 13.44
N ASN A 128 10.43 -9.83 13.61
CA ASN A 128 11.82 -9.58 13.22
C ASN A 128 12.15 -10.05 11.78
N SER A 129 11.22 -10.71 11.09
CA SER A 129 11.41 -11.15 9.70
C SER A 129 10.90 -10.08 8.74
N ALA A 130 11.82 -9.35 8.11
CA ALA A 130 11.49 -8.32 7.12
C ALA A 130 10.64 -8.89 5.97
N GLU A 131 10.96 -10.11 5.52
CA GLU A 131 10.26 -10.77 4.44
C GLU A 131 8.84 -11.17 4.85
N MET A 132 8.63 -11.66 6.08
CA MET A 132 7.28 -11.94 6.58
C MET A 132 6.47 -10.66 6.73
N GLN A 133 7.06 -9.57 7.23
CA GLN A 133 6.38 -8.27 7.27
C GLN A 133 5.98 -7.82 5.86
N ARG A 134 6.89 -7.94 4.89
CA ARG A 134 6.67 -7.54 3.49
C ARG A 134 5.56 -8.35 2.84
N SER A 135 5.63 -9.69 2.89
CA SER A 135 4.62 -10.56 2.30
C SER A 135 3.26 -10.40 2.97
N GLY A 136 3.22 -10.25 4.29
CA GLY A 136 1.99 -9.97 5.02
C GLY A 136 1.39 -8.62 4.64
N ALA A 137 2.18 -7.53 4.64
CA ALA A 137 1.72 -6.21 4.27
C ALA A 137 1.23 -6.14 2.81
N ARG A 138 1.91 -6.82 1.89
CA ARG A 138 1.52 -6.90 0.47
C ARG A 138 0.17 -7.59 0.29
N LEU A 139 -0.03 -8.75 0.92
CA LEU A 139 -1.33 -9.43 0.91
C LEU A 139 -2.44 -8.54 1.49
N LEU A 140 -2.14 -7.85 2.60
CA LEU A 140 -3.09 -6.97 3.26
C LEU A 140 -3.42 -5.72 2.45
N SER A 141 -2.49 -5.23 1.63
CA SER A 141 -2.76 -4.09 0.74
C SER A 141 -3.68 -4.45 -0.42
N LEU A 142 -3.71 -5.72 -0.85
CA LEU A 142 -4.64 -6.19 -1.88
C LEU A 142 -6.08 -6.31 -1.40
N VAL A 143 -6.29 -6.66 -0.13
CA VAL A 143 -7.64 -6.80 0.48
C VAL A 143 -8.16 -5.49 1.09
N ALA A 144 -7.29 -4.49 1.25
CA ALA A 144 -7.65 -3.17 1.75
C ALA A 144 -8.52 -2.41 0.74
N GLY A 145 -9.48 -1.64 1.23
CA GLY A 145 -10.43 -0.88 0.42
C GLY A 145 -11.77 -1.58 0.22
N ASN A 146 -11.95 -2.77 0.81
CA ASN A 146 -13.25 -3.39 1.03
C ASN A 146 -13.71 -3.08 2.48
N PRO A 147 -14.88 -2.45 2.69
CA PRO A 147 -15.33 -2.03 4.03
C PRO A 147 -15.35 -3.17 5.07
N GLY A 148 -15.72 -4.39 4.67
CA GLY A 148 -15.73 -5.53 5.57
C GLY A 148 -14.33 -5.97 5.97
N ASN A 149 -13.39 -5.94 5.03
CA ASN A 149 -11.99 -6.30 5.27
C ASN A 149 -11.27 -5.23 6.08
N ASP A 150 -11.53 -3.95 5.77
CA ASP A 150 -10.99 -2.81 6.52
C ASP A 150 -11.40 -2.90 8.00
N MET A 151 -12.68 -3.15 8.28
CA MET A 151 -13.16 -3.32 9.66
C MET A 151 -12.55 -4.55 10.35
N LYS A 152 -12.38 -5.67 9.66
CA LYS A 152 -11.67 -6.84 10.20
C LYS A 152 -10.23 -6.50 10.54
N LEU A 153 -9.50 -5.93 9.59
CA LEU A 153 -8.10 -5.54 9.72
C LEU A 153 -7.88 -4.59 10.91
N ILE A 154 -8.81 -3.66 11.11
CA ILE A 154 -8.85 -2.78 12.28
C ILE A 154 -9.04 -3.56 13.57
N THR A 155 -10.09 -4.39 13.63
CA THR A 155 -10.53 -5.08 14.85
C THR A 155 -9.47 -6.04 15.36
N ILE A 156 -8.78 -6.72 14.45
CA ILE A 156 -7.70 -7.64 14.81
C ILE A 156 -6.39 -6.92 15.11
N GLY A 157 -6.32 -5.59 15.01
CA GLY A 157 -5.16 -4.74 15.29
C GLY A 157 -4.08 -4.78 14.21
N GLY A 158 -4.46 -4.88 12.94
CA GLY A 158 -3.57 -4.76 11.78
C GLY A 158 -2.91 -3.39 11.68
N VAL A 159 -3.59 -2.32 12.09
CA VAL A 159 -3.01 -0.95 12.14
C VAL A 159 -1.74 -0.92 13.01
N ASP A 160 -1.77 -1.55 14.20
CA ASP A 160 -0.61 -1.63 15.09
C ASP A 160 0.53 -2.43 14.47
N ALA A 161 0.21 -3.52 13.77
CA ALA A 161 1.19 -4.33 13.07
C ALA A 161 1.89 -3.52 11.95
N MET A 162 1.13 -2.74 11.17
CA MET A 162 1.69 -1.88 10.11
C MET A 162 2.60 -0.79 10.68
N LEU A 163 2.18 -0.07 11.72
CA LEU A 163 3.00 0.96 12.36
C LEU A 163 4.30 0.39 12.94
N LYS A 164 4.23 -0.81 13.53
CA LYS A 164 5.41 -1.51 14.05
C LYS A 164 6.35 -1.96 12.94
N ALA A 165 5.82 -2.43 11.80
CA ALA A 165 6.61 -2.81 10.64
C ALA A 165 7.32 -1.60 10.02
N LEU A 166 6.60 -0.48 9.84
CA LEU A 166 7.17 0.79 9.36
C LEU A 166 8.35 1.25 10.23
N THR A 167 8.21 1.13 11.54
CA THR A 167 9.26 1.53 12.50
C THR A 167 10.47 0.58 12.46
N SER A 168 10.22 -0.73 12.42
CA SER A 168 11.27 -1.76 12.52
C SER A 168 12.11 -1.89 11.23
N PHE A 169 11.54 -1.57 10.07
CA PHE A 169 12.14 -1.84 8.76
C PHE A 169 12.16 -0.59 7.87
N LEU A 170 12.72 0.50 8.40
CA LEU A 170 12.77 1.79 7.70
C LEU A 170 13.45 1.70 6.32
N THR A 171 14.51 0.90 6.18
CA THR A 171 15.28 0.77 4.93
C THR A 171 14.61 -0.15 3.88
N HIS A 172 13.50 -0.81 4.21
CA HIS A 172 12.84 -1.75 3.31
C HIS A 172 11.72 -1.05 2.50
N SER A 173 12.06 -0.49 1.34
CA SER A 173 11.16 0.34 0.51
C SER A 173 9.78 -0.28 0.21
N MET A 174 9.72 -1.54 -0.24
CA MET A 174 8.44 -2.18 -0.59
C MET A 174 7.54 -2.41 0.64
N LEU A 175 8.13 -2.70 1.80
CA LEU A 175 7.39 -2.83 3.05
C LEU A 175 6.84 -1.47 3.49
N GLN A 176 7.65 -0.40 3.38
CA GLN A 176 7.17 0.96 3.63
C GLN A 176 5.98 1.30 2.74
N PHE A 177 6.10 1.04 1.43
CA PHE A 177 5.01 1.23 0.46
C PHE A 177 3.72 0.49 0.86
N HIS A 178 3.78 -0.83 1.09
CA HIS A 178 2.57 -1.60 1.40
C HIS A 178 1.91 -1.18 2.71
N CYS A 179 2.71 -0.91 3.76
CA CYS A 179 2.16 -0.44 5.03
C CYS A 179 1.52 0.94 4.90
N LEU A 180 2.17 1.89 4.23
CA LEU A 180 1.61 3.23 3.98
C LEU A 180 0.38 3.17 3.08
N GLU A 181 0.35 2.27 2.11
CA GLU A 181 -0.80 2.03 1.24
C GLU A 181 -2.02 1.61 2.05
N VAL A 182 -1.89 0.58 2.90
CA VAL A 182 -2.95 0.07 3.77
C VAL A 182 -3.44 1.16 4.73
N LEU A 183 -2.52 1.84 5.42
CA LEU A 183 -2.88 2.90 6.38
C LEU A 183 -3.61 4.05 5.68
N GLY A 184 -3.12 4.46 4.49
CA GLY A 184 -3.79 5.48 3.68
C GLY A 184 -5.24 5.12 3.41
N ILE A 185 -5.48 3.94 2.83
CA ILE A 185 -6.83 3.45 2.47
C ILE A 185 -7.77 3.41 3.68
N ILE A 186 -7.29 2.91 4.83
CA ILE A 186 -8.11 2.85 6.06
C ILE A 186 -8.53 4.26 6.51
N LEU A 187 -7.62 5.23 6.44
CA LEU A 187 -7.92 6.61 6.82
C LEU A 187 -8.88 7.29 5.84
N GLU A 188 -8.89 6.90 4.56
CA GLU A 188 -9.81 7.50 3.57
C GLU A 188 -11.27 7.33 3.94
N ARG A 189 -11.59 6.22 4.61
CA ARG A 189 -12.94 5.89 5.10
C ARG A 189 -13.26 6.51 6.46
N GLY A 190 -12.38 7.33 7.02
CA GLY A 190 -12.57 8.00 8.31
C GLY A 190 -12.40 7.08 9.53
N HIS A 191 -11.77 5.92 9.36
CA HIS A 191 -11.54 4.98 10.44
C HIS A 191 -10.13 5.14 11.05
N ASN A 192 -10.02 4.96 12.37
CA ASN A 192 -8.74 4.92 13.11
C ASN A 192 -7.79 6.12 12.92
N THR A 193 -8.27 7.29 12.48
CA THR A 193 -7.39 8.46 12.30
C THR A 193 -6.65 8.83 13.58
N VAL A 194 -7.35 8.83 14.72
CA VAL A 194 -6.74 9.07 16.04
C VAL A 194 -5.65 8.04 16.32
N LYS A 195 -5.93 6.75 16.09
CA LYS A 195 -4.98 5.67 16.35
C LYS A 195 -3.73 5.72 15.46
N VAL A 196 -3.89 6.01 14.17
CA VAL A 196 -2.75 6.18 13.25
C VAL A 196 -1.93 7.40 13.64
N TYR A 197 -2.59 8.48 14.05
CA TYR A 197 -1.92 9.69 14.51
C TYR A 197 -1.13 9.47 15.80
N GLU A 198 -1.77 8.96 16.86
CA GLU A 198 -1.14 8.67 18.15
C GLU A 198 -0.03 7.62 18.03
N GLY A 199 -0.17 6.68 17.09
CA GLY A 199 0.85 5.71 16.74
C GLY A 199 2.03 6.28 15.95
N GLY A 200 2.09 7.60 15.73
CA GLY A 200 3.19 8.28 15.05
C GLY A 200 3.19 8.11 13.52
N GLY A 201 2.06 7.74 12.91
CA GLY A 201 1.96 7.45 11.47
C GLY A 201 2.46 8.59 10.58
N ALA A 202 2.22 9.84 10.97
CA ALA A 202 2.71 11.00 10.23
C ALA A 202 4.25 11.08 10.24
N THR A 203 4.86 10.94 11.41
CA THR A 203 6.32 10.92 11.58
C THR A 203 6.95 9.75 10.84
N LEU A 204 6.31 8.57 10.84
CA LEU A 204 6.77 7.40 10.09
C LEU A 204 6.71 7.61 8.58
N ALA A 205 5.64 8.23 8.06
CA ALA A 205 5.55 8.60 6.65
C ALA A 205 6.67 9.58 6.24
N ILE A 206 6.94 10.60 7.07
CA ILE A 206 8.02 11.57 6.80
C ILE A 206 9.40 10.90 6.80
N LYS A 207 9.64 9.98 7.75
CA LYS A 207 10.88 9.18 7.78
C LYS A 207 11.01 8.31 6.54
N ALA A 208 9.92 7.65 6.11
CA ALA A 208 9.91 6.83 4.91
C ALA A 208 10.21 7.65 3.64
N MET A 209 9.64 8.84 3.52
CA MET A 209 9.95 9.78 2.42
C MET A 209 11.41 10.22 2.42
N THR A 210 11.97 10.47 3.60
CA THR A 210 13.37 10.89 3.75
C THR A 210 14.33 9.77 3.36
N GLU A 211 14.10 8.57 3.86
CA GLU A 211 14.91 7.38 3.56
C GLU A 211 14.79 6.97 2.08
N HIS A 212 13.56 6.94 1.55
CA HIS A 212 13.25 6.49 0.20
C HIS A 212 12.94 7.64 -0.75
N SER A 213 13.70 8.73 -0.66
CA SER A 213 13.48 9.95 -1.44
C SER A 213 13.51 9.75 -2.97
N ALA A 214 14.14 8.67 -3.45
CA ALA A 214 14.21 8.29 -4.85
C ALA A 214 13.11 7.31 -5.31
N ARG A 215 12.21 6.86 -4.42
CA ARG A 215 11.14 5.90 -4.73
C ARG A 215 9.79 6.63 -4.82
N PRO A 216 9.22 6.83 -6.03
CA PRO A 216 7.96 7.58 -6.17
C PRO A 216 6.80 6.90 -5.44
N GLU A 217 6.73 5.57 -5.43
CA GLU A 217 5.61 4.83 -4.85
C GLU A 217 5.51 5.03 -3.32
N VAL A 218 6.66 5.13 -2.64
CA VAL A 218 6.72 5.43 -1.20
C VAL A 218 6.33 6.88 -0.94
N ASN A 219 6.81 7.82 -1.77
CA ASN A 219 6.52 9.24 -1.59
C ASN A 219 5.05 9.57 -1.89
N GLU A 220 4.46 8.98 -2.93
CA GLU A 220 3.04 9.07 -3.25
C GLU A 220 2.18 8.61 -2.06
N THR A 221 2.42 7.39 -1.58
CA THR A 221 1.63 6.79 -0.48
C THR A 221 1.82 7.53 0.85
N ALA A 222 3.04 8.00 1.14
CA ALA A 222 3.32 8.83 2.30
C ALA A 222 2.61 10.19 2.23
N CYS A 223 2.69 10.89 1.10
CA CYS A 223 1.96 12.15 0.89
C CYS A 223 0.45 11.94 1.02
N ARG A 224 -0.10 10.85 0.47
CA ARG A 224 -1.53 10.53 0.63
C ARG A 224 -1.92 10.35 2.10
N LEU A 225 -1.11 9.63 2.89
CA LEU A 225 -1.35 9.47 4.33
C LEU A 225 -1.31 10.82 5.07
N LEU A 226 -0.27 11.63 4.80
CA LEU A 226 -0.10 12.95 5.42
C LEU A 226 -1.26 13.89 5.08
N GLN A 227 -1.65 13.94 3.80
CA GLN A 227 -2.81 14.71 3.34
C GLN A 227 -4.06 14.33 4.13
N ARG A 228 -4.31 13.02 4.31
CA ARG A 228 -5.51 12.55 4.99
C ARG A 228 -5.50 12.95 6.48
N LEU A 229 -4.36 12.81 7.14
CA LEU A 229 -4.18 13.25 8.52
C LEU A 229 -4.38 14.76 8.66
N LEU A 230 -3.81 15.57 7.75
CA LEU A 230 -3.96 17.03 7.74
C LEU A 230 -5.40 17.49 7.46
N SER A 231 -6.15 16.74 6.64
CA SER A 231 -7.54 17.05 6.31
C SER A 231 -8.54 16.69 7.42
N THR A 232 -8.10 15.96 8.45
CA THR A 232 -8.97 15.54 9.55
C THR A 232 -9.04 16.64 10.61
N VAL A 233 -10.15 17.38 10.62
CA VAL A 233 -10.39 18.58 11.46
C VAL A 233 -10.19 18.32 12.97
N SER A 234 -10.32 17.07 13.43
CA SER A 234 -10.20 16.73 14.86
C SER A 234 -8.77 16.71 15.39
N ILE A 235 -7.74 16.88 14.56
CA ILE A 235 -6.34 16.75 14.97
C ILE A 235 -5.56 18.03 14.61
N LEU A 236 -5.93 19.17 15.19
CA LEU A 236 -5.15 20.41 15.05
C LEU A 236 -3.68 20.23 15.49
N ASP A 237 -3.42 19.33 16.44
CA ASP A 237 -2.08 18.91 16.84
C ASP A 237 -1.32 18.15 15.72
N ALA A 238 -2.02 17.54 14.77
CA ALA A 238 -1.36 16.83 13.67
C ALA A 238 -0.58 17.78 12.79
N VAL A 239 -1.11 18.98 12.56
CA VAL A 239 -0.40 19.99 11.78
C VAL A 239 0.90 20.38 12.47
N SER A 240 0.86 20.69 13.77
CA SER A 240 2.06 21.07 14.52
C SER A 240 3.07 19.92 14.64
N GLY A 241 2.60 18.69 14.86
CA GLY A 241 3.45 17.50 14.90
C GLY A 241 4.12 17.18 13.55
N ILE A 242 3.38 17.28 12.45
CA ILE A 242 3.91 17.10 11.09
C ILE A 242 4.94 18.17 10.76
N ILE A 243 4.69 19.42 11.15
CA ILE A 243 5.64 20.52 10.96
C ILE A 243 6.91 20.27 11.77
N ALA A 244 6.78 19.94 13.05
CA ALA A 244 7.92 19.67 13.92
C ALA A 244 8.77 18.48 13.43
N ALA A 245 8.16 17.50 12.76
CA ALA A 245 8.84 16.37 12.15
C ALA A 245 9.52 16.70 10.80
N GLY A 246 9.43 17.93 10.29
CA GLY A 246 10.01 18.33 9.01
C GLY A 246 9.15 17.96 7.80
N GLY A 247 7.84 17.80 7.98
CA GLY A 247 6.93 17.32 6.94
C GLY A 247 6.89 18.18 5.68
N LEU A 248 6.97 19.51 5.80
CA LEU A 248 7.03 20.42 4.65
C LEU A 248 8.25 20.12 3.78
N GLN A 249 9.43 19.96 4.38
CA GLN A 249 10.65 19.68 3.64
C GLN A 249 10.60 18.32 2.93
N ALA A 250 10.08 17.29 3.60
CA ALA A 250 9.92 15.98 2.98
C ALA A 250 8.96 16.02 1.77
N VAL A 251 7.84 16.74 1.90
CA VAL A 251 6.86 16.91 0.81
C VAL A 251 7.47 17.69 -0.37
N LEU A 252 8.22 18.77 -0.10
CA LEU A 252 8.92 19.50 -1.16
C LEU A 252 9.98 18.62 -1.82
N ASN A 253 10.76 17.83 -1.07
CA ASN A 253 11.70 16.87 -1.67
C ASN A 253 10.99 15.90 -2.63
N ALA A 254 9.82 15.38 -2.24
CA ALA A 254 9.02 14.51 -3.10
C ALA A 254 8.56 15.23 -4.39
N LEU A 255 8.07 16.48 -4.25
CA LEU A 255 7.66 17.31 -5.37
C LEU A 255 8.82 17.60 -6.35
N HIS A 256 10.04 17.75 -5.83
CA HIS A 256 11.24 17.97 -6.66
C HIS A 256 11.73 16.68 -7.35
N ASN A 257 11.98 15.63 -6.56
CA ASN A 257 12.62 14.40 -7.04
C ASN A 257 11.74 13.63 -8.02
N HIS A 258 10.41 13.77 -7.89
CA HIS A 258 9.42 13.04 -8.69
C HIS A 258 8.64 13.98 -9.61
N ALA A 259 9.32 14.97 -10.20
CA ALA A 259 8.72 15.96 -11.09
C ALA A 259 8.03 15.35 -12.33
N SER A 260 8.37 14.12 -12.71
CA SER A 260 7.75 13.39 -13.82
C SER A 260 6.67 12.39 -13.40
N ASP A 261 6.40 12.22 -12.10
CA ASP A 261 5.35 11.32 -11.60
C ASP A 261 4.11 12.12 -11.16
N SER A 262 3.10 12.11 -12.02
CA SER A 262 1.82 12.81 -11.82
C SER A 262 1.22 12.57 -10.42
N ARG A 263 1.18 11.31 -9.96
CA ARG A 263 0.51 10.95 -8.71
C ARG A 263 1.22 11.52 -7.50
N THR A 264 2.55 11.44 -7.47
CA THR A 264 3.36 12.09 -6.44
C THR A 264 3.16 13.61 -6.48
N GLN A 265 3.11 14.23 -7.66
CA GLN A 265 2.85 15.68 -7.78
C GLN A 265 1.49 16.07 -7.19
N VAL A 266 0.42 15.33 -7.52
CA VAL A 266 -0.94 15.59 -7.02
C VAL A 266 -0.97 15.62 -5.48
N TYR A 267 -0.49 14.56 -4.83
CA TYR A 267 -0.54 14.48 -3.36
C TYR A 267 0.46 15.42 -2.68
N ALA A 268 1.64 15.65 -3.28
CA ALA A 268 2.62 16.57 -2.72
C ALA A 268 2.15 18.03 -2.79
N LEU A 269 1.52 18.45 -3.90
CA LEU A 269 0.91 19.78 -4.00
C LEU A 269 -0.22 19.96 -3.00
N TRP A 270 -1.08 18.95 -2.84
CA TRP A 270 -2.15 19.01 -1.84
C TRP A 270 -1.60 19.12 -0.41
N CYS A 271 -0.62 18.29 -0.04
CA CYS A 271 0.06 18.41 1.27
C CYS A 271 0.68 19.79 1.47
N THR A 272 1.37 20.31 0.45
CA THR A 272 2.01 21.63 0.51
C THR A 272 0.98 22.72 0.77
N ALA A 273 -0.15 22.69 0.06
CA ALA A 273 -1.23 23.65 0.22
C ALA A 273 -1.78 23.63 1.66
N LEU A 274 -2.03 22.44 2.21
CA LEU A 274 -2.53 22.26 3.58
C LEU A 274 -1.54 22.75 4.63
N LEU A 275 -0.25 22.41 4.48
CA LEU A 275 0.80 22.83 5.42
C LEU A 275 1.03 24.35 5.39
N CYS A 276 0.86 24.99 4.24
CA CYS A 276 1.06 26.43 4.08
C CYS A 276 -0.16 27.27 4.49
N GLN A 277 -1.37 26.75 4.31
CA GLN A 277 -2.62 27.48 4.56
C GLN A 277 -2.68 28.07 5.99
N ASN A 278 -2.28 27.28 6.98
CA ASN A 278 -2.46 27.61 8.40
C ASN A 278 -1.16 27.94 9.16
N SER A 279 -0.01 28.09 8.50
CA SER A 279 1.25 28.45 9.17
C SER A 279 2.03 29.53 8.40
N LYS A 280 2.25 30.67 9.07
CA LYS A 280 3.06 31.78 8.52
C LYS A 280 4.52 31.36 8.34
N GLU A 281 5.02 30.59 9.28
CA GLU A 281 6.38 30.06 9.30
C GLU A 281 6.60 29.12 8.12
N ASN A 282 5.68 28.20 7.86
CA ASN A 282 5.75 27.31 6.71
C ASN A 282 5.71 28.08 5.38
N ARG A 283 4.88 29.13 5.28
CA ARG A 283 4.88 29.98 4.08
C ARG A 283 6.23 30.64 3.87
N ALA A 284 6.82 31.17 4.94
CA ALA A 284 8.14 31.78 4.87
C ALA A 284 9.21 30.77 4.44
N VAL A 285 9.20 29.55 4.99
CA VAL A 285 10.14 28.48 4.62
C VAL A 285 9.92 28.00 3.18
N ALA A 286 8.67 27.80 2.77
CA ALA A 286 8.30 27.38 1.41
C ALA A 286 8.68 28.39 0.32
N LEU A 287 8.76 29.67 0.68
CA LEU A 287 9.15 30.78 -0.22
C LEU A 287 10.64 31.11 -0.14
N GLN A 288 11.39 30.56 0.82
CA GLN A 288 12.82 30.81 0.93
C GLN A 288 13.56 29.90 -0.06
N PRO A 289 14.37 30.46 -0.98
CA PRO A 289 15.27 29.69 -1.81
C PRO A 289 16.50 29.31 -0.98
N GLU A 290 16.40 28.29 -0.14
CA GLU A 290 17.55 27.77 0.60
C GLU A 290 18.34 26.78 -0.28
N MET A 291 19.66 26.99 -0.36
CA MET A 291 20.59 25.97 -0.86
C MET A 291 20.94 25.01 0.27
N GLN A 292 20.21 23.91 0.41
CA GLN A 292 20.58 22.85 1.35
C GLN A 292 21.43 21.78 0.65
N LYS A 293 22.53 21.37 1.32
CA LYS A 293 23.31 20.19 0.95
C LYS A 293 22.56 18.94 1.44
N GLY A 294 21.82 18.30 0.54
CA GLY A 294 21.33 16.93 0.75
C GLY A 294 22.35 15.91 0.25
N LEU A 295 22.22 14.66 0.70
CA LEU A 295 23.03 13.50 0.24
C LEU A 295 22.94 13.21 -1.28
N GLY A 296 22.15 13.99 -2.04
CA GLY A 296 21.99 13.89 -3.50
C GLY A 296 22.15 15.20 -4.29
N GLY A 297 22.60 16.31 -3.69
CA GLY A 297 22.82 17.58 -4.40
C GLY A 297 22.25 18.83 -3.71
N THR A 298 22.52 20.00 -4.30
CA THR A 298 22.01 21.32 -3.85
C THR A 298 20.55 21.50 -4.25
N MET A 299 19.67 21.55 -3.26
CA MET A 299 18.24 21.79 -3.46
C MET A 299 17.93 23.28 -3.64
N ARG A 300 16.89 23.62 -4.39
CA ARG A 300 16.24 24.94 -4.39
C ARG A 300 14.83 24.74 -3.81
N SER A 301 14.63 25.09 -2.54
CA SER A 301 13.35 24.91 -1.80
C SER A 301 12.28 25.94 -2.16
N ASP A 302 12.15 26.28 -3.45
CA ASP A 302 11.16 27.26 -3.92
C ASP A 302 9.86 26.52 -4.31
N ALA A 303 8.95 26.41 -3.34
CA ALA A 303 7.67 25.73 -3.53
C ALA A 303 6.87 26.33 -4.69
N LEU A 304 6.95 27.65 -4.90
CA LEU A 304 6.25 28.33 -5.99
C LEU A 304 6.81 27.93 -7.36
N ALA A 305 8.13 27.89 -7.49
CA ALA A 305 8.78 27.43 -8.72
C ALA A 305 8.46 25.95 -9.01
N MET A 306 8.49 25.11 -7.98
CA MET A 306 8.18 23.68 -8.09
C MET A 306 6.72 23.46 -8.49
N THR A 307 5.79 24.18 -7.86
CA THR A 307 4.37 24.16 -8.22
C THR A 307 4.14 24.62 -9.65
N THR A 308 4.78 25.72 -10.06
CA THR A 308 4.65 26.22 -11.45
C THR A 308 5.20 25.19 -12.44
N THR A 309 6.34 24.57 -12.13
CA THR A 309 6.93 23.51 -12.96
C THR A 309 5.98 22.32 -13.09
N ALA A 310 5.40 21.85 -11.99
CA ALA A 310 4.43 20.76 -11.98
C ALA A 310 3.21 21.09 -12.85
N MET A 311 2.62 22.28 -12.67
CA MET A 311 1.48 22.74 -13.46
C MET A 311 1.82 22.88 -14.96
N THR A 312 3.02 23.32 -15.32
CA THR A 312 3.42 23.39 -16.73
C THR A 312 3.67 22.00 -17.34
N THR A 313 4.23 21.07 -16.57
CA THR A 313 4.53 19.70 -17.01
C THR A 313 3.25 18.90 -17.23
N PHE A 314 2.30 19.00 -16.29
CA PHE A 314 1.02 18.30 -16.33
C PHE A 314 -0.14 19.25 -16.64
N LYS A 315 -0.01 20.01 -17.73
CA LYS A 315 -0.98 21.02 -18.15
C LYS A 315 -2.41 20.48 -18.34
N ASP A 316 -2.53 19.22 -18.74
CA ASP A 316 -3.81 18.56 -19.05
C ASP A 316 -4.37 17.77 -17.85
N GLU A 317 -3.63 17.72 -16.73
CA GLU A 317 -4.09 17.02 -15.52
C GLU A 317 -4.78 17.98 -14.55
N VAL A 318 -6.11 17.88 -14.50
CA VAL A 318 -6.97 18.75 -13.69
C VAL A 318 -6.55 18.79 -12.22
N LEU A 319 -6.14 17.67 -11.62
CA LEU A 319 -5.74 17.62 -10.21
C LEU A 319 -4.44 18.38 -9.95
N VAL A 320 -3.44 18.27 -10.82
CA VAL A 320 -2.19 19.03 -10.69
C VAL A 320 -2.46 20.53 -10.82
N GLN A 321 -3.30 20.93 -11.78
CA GLN A 321 -3.71 22.33 -11.94
C GLN A 321 -4.45 22.85 -10.70
N LEU A 322 -5.38 22.07 -10.17
CA LEU A 322 -6.20 22.42 -9.02
C LEU A 322 -5.36 22.60 -7.76
N TYR A 323 -4.59 21.58 -7.38
CA TYR A 323 -3.79 21.62 -6.16
C TYR A 323 -2.62 22.60 -6.29
N GLY A 324 -2.04 22.74 -7.48
CA GLY A 324 -1.03 23.76 -7.74
C GLY A 324 -1.57 25.19 -7.56
N SER A 325 -2.76 25.46 -8.10
CA SER A 325 -3.45 26.75 -7.88
C SER A 325 -3.73 26.99 -6.39
N TRP A 326 -4.11 25.94 -5.66
CA TRP A 326 -4.33 26.05 -4.22
C TRP A 326 -3.02 26.31 -3.45
N VAL A 327 -1.89 25.72 -3.83
CA VAL A 327 -0.58 26.10 -3.26
C VAL A 327 -0.32 27.60 -3.47
N ILE A 328 -0.50 28.11 -4.69
CA ILE A 328 -0.30 29.54 -5.01
C ILE A 328 -1.22 30.43 -4.14
N GLN A 329 -2.48 30.04 -3.97
CA GLN A 329 -3.43 30.75 -3.11
C GLN A 329 -3.00 30.70 -1.63
N SER A 330 -2.63 29.52 -1.12
CA SER A 330 -2.18 29.34 0.27
C SER A 330 -0.90 30.11 0.57
N LEU A 331 -0.01 30.29 -0.40
CA LEU A 331 1.20 31.10 -0.25
C LEU A 331 0.91 32.61 -0.29
N SER A 332 -0.12 33.04 -1.02
CA SER A 332 -0.47 34.46 -1.22
C SER A 332 -1.41 35.04 -0.16
N VAL A 333 -2.37 34.25 0.35
CA VAL A 333 -3.38 34.73 1.32
C VAL A 333 -3.04 34.23 2.72
N GLY A 334 -2.71 35.15 3.62
CA GLY A 334 -2.61 34.83 5.04
C GLY A 334 -4.00 34.59 5.65
N ASN A 335 -4.26 33.39 6.17
CA ASN A 335 -5.39 33.01 7.03
C ASN A 335 -6.82 32.96 6.47
N GLU A 336 -7.11 33.37 5.22
CA GLU A 336 -8.50 33.46 4.72
C GLU A 336 -8.88 32.52 3.56
N ALA A 337 -7.95 31.71 3.05
CA ALA A 337 -8.27 30.79 1.97
C ALA A 337 -9.07 29.58 2.49
N SER A 338 -10.31 29.40 2.06
CA SER A 338 -11.06 28.14 2.26
C SER A 338 -10.52 27.05 1.34
N PRO A 339 -10.38 25.79 1.79
CA PRO A 339 -10.07 24.68 0.91
C PRO A 339 -11.08 24.59 -0.25
N PRO A 340 -10.66 24.18 -1.47
CA PRO A 340 -11.57 24.10 -2.62
C PRO A 340 -12.79 23.19 -2.35
N TYR A 341 -12.65 22.17 -1.50
CA TYR A 341 -13.74 21.27 -1.09
C TYR A 341 -14.73 21.87 -0.07
N GLN A 342 -14.44 23.03 0.53
CA GLN A 342 -15.35 23.75 1.43
C GLN A 342 -16.13 24.87 0.73
N THR A 343 -15.93 25.05 -0.58
CA THR A 343 -16.76 25.95 -1.40
C THR A 343 -18.04 25.22 -1.84
N PRO A 344 -19.12 25.94 -2.24
CA PRO A 344 -20.32 25.32 -2.81
C PRO A 344 -20.04 24.50 -4.09
N LEU A 345 -18.90 24.78 -4.75
CA LEU A 345 -18.36 23.90 -5.78
C LEU A 345 -17.87 22.61 -5.12
N GLY A 346 -17.01 22.64 -4.12
CA GLY A 346 -16.44 21.49 -3.41
C GLY A 346 -17.32 20.26 -3.10
N SER A 347 -18.63 20.43 -2.81
CA SER A 347 -19.56 19.31 -2.59
C SER A 347 -19.90 18.53 -3.87
N LEU A 348 -20.01 19.21 -5.01
CA LEU A 348 -20.14 18.57 -6.34
C LEU A 348 -18.86 17.85 -6.77
N TRP A 349 -17.72 18.13 -6.10
CA TRP A 349 -16.39 17.61 -6.48
C TRP A 349 -16.01 16.38 -5.68
N GLN A 350 -16.44 16.25 -4.42
CA GLN A 350 -16.27 15.01 -3.66
C GLN A 350 -16.99 13.83 -4.34
N GLU A 351 -18.20 14.04 -4.86
CA GLU A 351 -18.96 13.02 -5.59
C GLU A 351 -18.33 12.63 -6.94
N SER A 352 -17.64 13.57 -7.61
CA SER A 352 -16.95 13.35 -8.89
C SER A 352 -15.62 12.58 -8.71
N LEU A 353 -14.83 12.93 -7.69
CA LEU A 353 -13.55 12.28 -7.39
C LEU A 353 -13.72 10.91 -6.74
N SER A 354 -14.74 10.73 -5.88
CA SER A 354 -15.04 9.42 -5.29
C SER A 354 -15.53 8.40 -6.32
N CYS A 355 -16.29 8.83 -7.33
CA CYS A 355 -16.89 7.90 -8.30
C CYS A 355 -15.98 7.57 -9.49
N GLY A 356 -15.17 8.52 -9.99
CA GLY A 356 -14.32 8.29 -11.17
C GLY A 356 -12.89 7.86 -10.86
N TRP A 357 -12.32 8.41 -9.78
CA TRP A 357 -10.91 8.20 -9.44
C TRP A 357 -10.70 6.89 -8.67
N GLU A 358 -11.66 6.45 -7.84
CA GLU A 358 -11.56 5.17 -7.12
C GLU A 358 -11.72 3.95 -8.03
N GLU A 359 -12.67 3.97 -8.96
CA GLU A 359 -12.81 2.90 -9.96
C GLU A 359 -11.66 2.94 -10.97
N GLY A 360 -11.26 4.14 -11.40
CA GLY A 360 -10.07 4.35 -12.21
C GLY A 360 -8.80 3.85 -11.54
N TRP A 361 -8.62 4.09 -10.24
CA TRP A 361 -7.47 3.62 -9.44
C TRP A 361 -7.52 2.12 -9.19
N LYS A 362 -8.66 1.54 -8.79
CA LYS A 362 -8.79 0.08 -8.65
C LYS A 362 -8.55 -0.63 -10.00
N SER A 363 -9.05 -0.06 -11.09
CA SER A 363 -8.84 -0.57 -12.45
C SER A 363 -7.39 -0.41 -12.91
N ALA A 364 -6.78 0.76 -12.73
CA ALA A 364 -5.37 1.02 -13.05
C ALA A 364 -4.42 0.20 -12.16
N ARG A 365 -4.77 -0.07 -10.90
CA ARG A 365 -4.03 -0.94 -9.98
C ARG A 365 -4.08 -2.40 -10.46
N ARG A 366 -5.23 -2.88 -10.94
CA ARG A 366 -5.37 -4.20 -11.57
C ARG A 366 -4.59 -4.30 -12.89
N GLN A 367 -4.53 -3.22 -13.66
CA GLN A 367 -3.91 -3.19 -15.00
C GLN A 367 -2.40 -2.87 -15.01
N SER A 368 -1.90 -2.04 -14.10
CA SER A 368 -0.53 -1.50 -14.16
C SER A 368 0.56 -2.50 -13.78
N GLY A 369 0.20 -3.67 -13.23
CA GLY A 369 1.18 -4.69 -12.88
C GLY A 369 2.29 -4.21 -11.92
N LEU A 370 2.09 -3.07 -11.23
CA LEU A 370 2.96 -2.54 -10.18
C LEU A 370 2.85 -3.50 -8.98
N ALA A 371 3.59 -4.60 -9.11
CA ALA A 371 3.69 -5.76 -8.26
C ALA A 371 5.14 -5.91 -7.80
#